data_AF-A0A7V5H3D9-F1
#
_entry.id   AF-A0A7V5H3D9-F1
#
_cell.length_a   1.000
_cell.length_b   1.000
_cell.length_c   1.000
_cell.angle_alpha   90.00
_cell.angle_beta   90.00
_cell.angle_gamma   90.00
#
_symmetry.space_group_name_H-M   'P 1'
#
loop_
_entity.id
_entity.type
_entity.pdbx_description
1 polymer ?
#
loop_
_entity_poly.entity_id
_entity_poly.type
_entity_poly.pdbx_seq_one_letter_code
_entity_poly.pdbx_strand_id
1 'polypeptide(L)'
;MYKKLTTLAALILFPFVISAQLVFNTFDTLPDSNYFSIYGNEGIYHTYVRLSLETTIVQEGSGALRVDWQNECYDQWGGWIGMTHTKPDSGFYDLSPYTHLSLWYYVEQKQSKPGQVEFRVILNDGGPGTTGE
;
A
#
# COMPACT_ATOMS: atom_id res chain seq x y z
N MET A 1 -46.76 19.78 -3.57
CA MET A 1 -45.60 20.40 -4.27
C MET A 1 -44.31 20.30 -3.48
N TYR A 2 -44.32 20.53 -2.16
CA TYR A 2 -43.12 20.49 -1.30
C TYR A 2 -42.37 19.16 -1.26
N LYS A 3 -43.05 18.00 -1.25
CA LYS A 3 -42.39 16.68 -1.22
C LYS A 3 -41.48 16.41 -2.43
N LYS A 4 -41.84 16.89 -3.63
CA LYS A 4 -41.02 16.73 -4.85
C LYS A 4 -39.78 17.64 -4.83
N LEU A 5 -39.87 18.79 -4.16
CA LEU A 5 -38.76 19.73 -4.01
C LEU A 5 -37.72 19.21 -3.01
N THR A 6 -38.15 18.57 -1.92
CA THR A 6 -37.25 17.95 -0.93
C THR A 6 -36.48 16.76 -1.52
N THR A 7 -37.14 15.91 -2.33
CA THR A 7 -36.48 14.79 -3.00
C THR A 7 -35.43 15.25 -4.01
N LEU A 8 -35.70 16.34 -4.73
CA LEU A 8 -34.75 16.91 -5.70
C LEU A 8 -33.52 17.53 -5.02
N ALA A 9 -33.72 18.23 -3.90
CA ALA A 9 -32.61 18.77 -3.09
C ALA A 9 -31.75 17.65 -2.47
N ALA A 10 -32.36 16.55 -2.01
CA ALA A 10 -31.63 15.39 -1.50
C ALA A 10 -30.80 14.69 -2.59
N LEU A 11 -31.31 14.58 -3.83
CA LEU A 11 -30.56 14.02 -4.97
C LEU A 11 -29.38 14.89 -5.41
N ILE A 12 -29.48 16.22 -5.28
CA ILE A 12 -28.41 17.16 -5.65
C ILE A 12 -27.34 17.25 -4.55
N LEU A 13 -27.72 17.06 -3.29
CA LEU A 13 -26.79 17.08 -2.14
C LEU A 13 -26.11 15.73 -1.88
N PHE A 14 -26.71 14.62 -2.29
CA PHE A 14 -26.12 13.27 -2.16
C PHE A 14 -24.72 13.12 -2.76
N PRO A 15 -24.41 13.63 -3.97
CA PRO A 15 -23.06 13.50 -4.53
C PRO A 15 -22.00 14.35 -3.82
N PHE A 16 -22.38 15.32 -2.98
CA PHE A 16 -21.41 16.16 -2.25
C PHE A 16 -20.83 15.49 -0.99
N VAL A 17 -21.37 14.35 -0.55
CA VAL A 17 -20.89 13.62 0.64
C VAL A 17 -19.97 12.45 0.28
N ILE A 18 -19.73 12.22 -1.02
CA ILE A 18 -18.71 11.26 -1.45
C ILE A 18 -17.36 11.98 -1.36
N SER A 19 -16.67 11.84 -0.23
CA SER A 19 -15.21 12.02 -0.25
C SER A 19 -14.68 11.06 -1.30
N ALA A 20 -14.19 11.58 -2.42
CA ALA A 20 -13.52 10.76 -3.42
C ALA A 20 -12.31 10.11 -2.74
N GLN A 21 -12.39 8.81 -2.47
CA GLN A 21 -11.27 8.05 -1.94
C GLN A 21 -10.27 7.83 -3.07
N LEU A 22 -9.01 8.23 -2.87
CA LEU A 22 -7.94 7.79 -3.76
C LEU A 22 -7.61 6.34 -3.42
N VAL A 23 -7.94 5.44 -4.33
CA VAL A 23 -7.52 4.04 -4.25
C VAL A 23 -6.23 3.89 -5.04
N PHE A 24 -5.14 3.57 -4.34
CA PHE A 24 -3.86 3.29 -5.00
C PHE A 24 -3.94 2.01 -5.82
N ASN A 25 -4.43 0.92 -5.22
CA ASN A 25 -4.64 -0.36 -5.88
C ASN A 25 -5.53 -1.28 -5.02
N THR A 26 -6.46 -1.98 -5.65
CA THR A 26 -7.28 -3.05 -5.04
C THR A 26 -6.61 -4.42 -5.17
N PHE A 27 -5.63 -4.55 -6.06
CA PHE A 27 -4.95 -5.80 -6.42
C PHE A 27 -5.87 -6.89 -6.96
N ASP A 28 -6.88 -6.50 -7.73
CA ASP A 28 -7.74 -7.41 -8.51
C ASP A 28 -6.96 -8.24 -9.53
N THR A 29 -5.79 -7.74 -9.92
CA THR A 29 -4.79 -8.43 -10.75
C THR A 29 -3.42 -8.26 -10.14
N LEU A 30 -2.52 -9.22 -10.36
CA LEU A 30 -1.12 -9.09 -9.95
C LEU A 30 -0.49 -7.86 -10.66
N PRO A 31 0.07 -6.89 -9.91
CA PRO A 31 0.76 -5.77 -10.52
C PRO A 31 1.95 -6.22 -11.36
N ASP A 32 2.29 -5.43 -12.37
CA ASP A 32 3.49 -5.67 -13.17
C ASP A 32 4.79 -5.50 -12.36
N SER A 33 5.91 -5.88 -12.97
CA SER A 33 7.23 -5.83 -12.32
C SER A 33 7.75 -4.42 -12.03
N ASN A 34 7.10 -3.37 -12.56
CA ASN A 34 7.51 -1.99 -12.36
C ASN A 34 6.74 -1.30 -11.23
N TYR A 35 5.65 -1.91 -10.75
CA TYR A 35 4.82 -1.31 -9.71
C TYR A 35 5.54 -1.20 -8.36
N PHE A 36 6.32 -2.23 -7.99
CA PHE A 36 7.12 -2.27 -6.77
C PHE A 36 8.60 -2.44 -7.07
N SER A 37 9.44 -1.65 -6.41
CA SER A 37 10.87 -1.95 -6.29
C SER A 37 11.10 -2.73 -5.00
N ILE A 38 11.75 -3.90 -5.09
CA ILE A 38 12.09 -4.74 -3.94
C ILE A 38 13.53 -4.45 -3.51
N TYR A 39 13.75 -4.28 -2.22
CA TYR A 39 15.04 -3.91 -1.66
C TYR A 39 15.21 -4.51 -0.26
N GLY A 40 16.43 -4.82 0.12
CA GLY A 40 16.79 -5.41 1.41
C GLY A 40 18.26 -5.16 1.72
N ASN A 41 18.66 -5.33 2.97
CA ASN A 41 20.07 -5.19 3.36
C ASN A 41 20.92 -6.42 3.03
N GLU A 42 20.27 -7.56 2.78
CA GLU A 42 20.93 -8.85 2.60
C GLU A 42 20.77 -9.34 1.15
N GLY A 43 21.74 -10.12 0.68
CA GLY A 43 21.73 -10.64 -0.70
C GLY A 43 20.52 -11.51 -1.03
N ILE A 44 20.18 -11.59 -2.32
CA ILE A 44 18.98 -12.27 -2.85
C ILE A 44 18.84 -13.77 -2.50
N TYR A 45 19.91 -14.40 -2.01
CA TYR A 45 19.91 -15.81 -1.61
C TYR A 45 19.45 -16.05 -0.15
N HIS A 46 19.50 -15.01 0.68
CA HIS A 46 19.17 -15.07 2.11
C HIS A 46 17.82 -14.43 2.41
N THR A 47 17.47 -13.41 1.62
CA THR A 47 16.35 -12.52 1.88
C THR A 47 15.57 -12.29 0.59
N TYR A 48 14.25 -12.48 0.62
CA TYR A 48 13.38 -12.37 -0.55
C TYR A 48 11.99 -11.85 -0.22
N VAL A 49 11.36 -11.26 -1.24
CA VAL A 49 9.93 -10.96 -1.31
C VAL A 49 9.43 -11.53 -2.63
N ARG A 50 8.33 -12.28 -2.58
CA ARG A 50 7.64 -12.85 -3.74
C ARG A 50 6.20 -12.38 -3.70
N LEU A 51 5.75 -11.88 -4.85
CA LEU A 51 4.41 -11.35 -5.02
C LEU A 51 3.58 -12.34 -5.83
N SER A 52 2.37 -12.61 -5.37
CA SER A 52 1.40 -13.42 -6.09
C SER A 52 -0.02 -12.91 -5.86
N LEU A 53 -0.96 -13.37 -6.70
CA LEU A 53 -2.37 -13.01 -6.57
C LEU A 53 -3.06 -13.97 -5.58
N GLU A 54 -3.76 -13.41 -4.60
CA GLU A 54 -4.68 -14.11 -3.71
C GLU A 54 -6.12 -13.80 -4.13
N THR A 55 -7.00 -14.81 -4.10
CA THR A 55 -8.40 -14.66 -4.55
C THR A 55 -9.42 -15.18 -3.54
N THR A 56 -8.96 -15.75 -2.42
CA THR A 56 -9.80 -16.33 -1.37
C THR A 56 -9.87 -15.44 -0.13
N ILE A 57 -8.75 -14.83 0.28
CA ILE A 57 -8.66 -13.91 1.41
C ILE A 57 -8.61 -12.48 0.88
N VAL A 58 -9.79 -11.92 0.60
CA VAL A 58 -9.95 -10.64 -0.10
C VAL A 58 -10.90 -9.74 0.69
N GLN A 59 -10.53 -8.45 0.83
CA GLN A 59 -11.34 -7.45 1.54
C GLN A 59 -12.27 -6.67 0.61
N GLU A 60 -11.82 -6.36 -0.60
CA GLU A 60 -12.56 -5.65 -1.64
C GLU A 60 -12.17 -6.16 -3.03
N GLY A 61 -13.03 -6.00 -4.02
CA GLY A 61 -12.76 -6.44 -5.39
C GLY A 61 -12.77 -7.97 -5.56
N SER A 62 -11.97 -8.46 -6.51
CA SER A 62 -11.82 -9.87 -6.88
C SER A 62 -10.48 -10.48 -6.47
N GLY A 63 -9.54 -9.69 -5.97
CA GLY A 63 -8.20 -10.17 -5.62
C GLY A 63 -7.53 -9.36 -4.52
N ALA A 64 -6.41 -9.88 -4.02
CA ALA A 64 -5.52 -9.21 -3.09
C ALA A 64 -4.05 -9.56 -3.41
N LEU A 65 -3.11 -8.71 -2.98
CA LEU A 65 -1.69 -8.99 -3.11
C LEU A 65 -1.22 -9.92 -1.97
N ARG A 66 -0.74 -11.11 -2.33
CA ARG A 66 0.00 -11.98 -1.42
C ARG A 66 1.48 -11.63 -1.45
N VAL A 67 2.06 -11.50 -0.27
CA VAL A 67 3.47 -11.17 -0.06
C VAL A 67 4.12 -12.27 0.76
N ASP A 68 4.82 -13.18 0.08
CA ASP A 68 5.65 -14.18 0.74
C ASP A 68 7.05 -13.60 0.91
N TRP A 69 7.55 -13.58 2.15
CA TRP A 69 8.82 -12.95 2.47
C TRP A 69 9.69 -13.81 3.36
N GLN A 70 10.99 -13.61 3.25
CA GLN A 70 12.01 -14.13 4.15
C GLN A 70 13.04 -13.06 4.40
N ASN A 71 13.47 -12.93 5.64
CA ASN A 71 14.55 -12.07 6.05
C ASN A 71 15.51 -12.88 6.92
N GLU A 72 16.64 -13.25 6.34
CA GLU A 72 17.78 -13.78 7.08
C GLU A 72 18.81 -12.67 7.19
N CYS A 73 19.32 -12.44 8.39
CA CYS A 73 20.33 -11.42 8.63
C CYS A 73 21.34 -11.91 9.66
N TYR A 74 22.60 -11.63 9.38
CA TYR A 74 23.72 -11.98 10.26
C TYR A 74 24.16 -10.79 11.13
N ASP A 75 23.64 -9.60 10.86
CA ASP A 75 23.97 -8.39 11.61
C ASP A 75 23.31 -8.37 13.00
N GLN A 76 24.06 -7.89 13.98
CA GLN A 76 23.60 -7.77 15.38
C GLN A 76 22.46 -6.77 15.56
N TRP A 77 22.30 -5.84 14.61
CA TRP A 77 21.23 -4.84 14.60
C TRP A 77 19.98 -5.29 13.81
N GLY A 78 19.98 -6.54 13.33
CA GLY A 78 18.89 -7.13 12.57
C GLY A 78 18.88 -6.75 11.10
N GLY A 79 18.07 -7.43 10.30
CA GLY A 79 17.94 -7.15 8.88
C GLY A 79 16.57 -6.63 8.51
N TRP A 80 16.42 -6.25 7.26
CA TRP A 80 15.15 -5.81 6.72
C TRP A 80 15.03 -6.16 5.24
N ILE A 81 13.79 -6.40 4.85
CA ILE A 81 13.39 -6.45 3.45
C ILE A 81 12.10 -5.65 3.31
N GLY A 82 11.96 -4.99 2.17
CA GLY A 82 10.81 -4.18 1.86
C GLY A 82 10.55 -4.13 0.36
N MET A 83 9.40 -3.52 0.06
CA MET A 83 9.03 -3.14 -1.29
C MET A 83 8.46 -1.73 -1.24
N THR A 84 8.77 -0.93 -2.26
CA THR A 84 8.35 0.47 -2.34
C THR A 84 7.60 0.69 -3.64
N HIS A 85 6.47 1.39 -3.54
CA HIS A 85 5.74 1.89 -4.68
C HIS A 85 6.02 3.39 -4.81
N THR A 86 6.42 3.80 -6.01
CA THR A 86 6.57 5.22 -6.36
C THR A 86 5.60 5.55 -7.47
N LYS A 87 5.24 6.84 -7.58
CA LYS A 87 4.33 7.28 -8.62
C LYS A 87 4.97 6.98 -9.99
N PRO A 88 4.25 6.34 -10.95
CA PRO A 88 4.85 5.87 -12.20
C PRO A 88 5.49 6.95 -13.09
N ASP A 89 5.12 8.22 -12.94
CA ASP A 89 5.56 9.34 -13.80
C ASP A 89 6.66 10.21 -13.17
N SER A 90 7.52 9.63 -12.33
CA SER A 90 8.69 10.28 -11.69
C SER A 90 8.39 11.43 -10.71
N GLY A 91 7.11 11.67 -10.39
CA GLY A 91 6.69 12.66 -9.39
C GLY A 91 6.31 12.07 -8.03
N PHE A 92 5.67 12.91 -7.22
CA PHE A 92 5.03 12.52 -5.96
C PHE A 92 3.51 12.54 -6.13
N TYR A 93 2.81 11.71 -5.36
CA TYR A 93 1.36 11.83 -5.26
C TYR A 93 1.01 13.11 -4.51
N ASP A 94 0.14 13.95 -5.08
CA ASP A 94 -0.45 15.05 -4.33
C ASP A 94 -1.54 14.47 -3.41
N LEU A 95 -1.15 14.22 -2.17
CA LEU A 95 -2.03 13.72 -1.14
C LEU A 95 -2.57 14.84 -0.22
N SER A 96 -2.32 16.11 -0.55
CA SER A 96 -2.77 17.25 0.27
C SER A 96 -4.29 17.33 0.51
N PRO A 97 -5.18 16.83 -0.38
CA PRO A 97 -6.62 16.79 -0.10
C PRO A 97 -7.02 15.67 0.88
N TYR A 98 -6.13 14.73 1.19
CA TYR A 98 -6.42 13.53 1.97
C TYR A 98 -5.80 13.64 3.36
N THR A 99 -6.50 13.11 4.36
CA THR A 99 -6.11 13.23 5.78
C THR A 99 -5.81 11.89 6.44
N HIS A 100 -6.12 10.78 5.77
CA HIS A 100 -6.00 9.43 6.32
C HIS A 100 -5.46 8.47 5.27
N LEU A 101 -4.64 7.52 5.73
CA LEU A 101 -4.24 6.34 4.97
C LEU A 101 -4.99 5.13 5.51
N SER A 102 -5.49 4.27 4.64
CA SER A 102 -6.08 2.99 5.00
C SER A 102 -5.34 1.86 4.30
N LEU A 103 -4.99 0.84 5.07
CA LEU A 103 -4.36 -0.39 4.60
C LEU A 103 -5.05 -1.56 5.28
N TRP A 104 -5.53 -2.52 4.49
CA TRP A 104 -5.97 -3.80 4.99
C TRP A 104 -4.85 -4.83 4.79
N TYR A 105 -4.60 -5.66 5.80
CA TYR A 105 -3.65 -6.75 5.72
C TYR A 105 -4.14 -7.96 6.53
N TYR A 106 -3.73 -9.14 6.10
CA TYR A 106 -4.02 -10.40 6.78
C TYR A 106 -2.73 -11.21 6.95
N VAL A 107 -2.50 -11.73 8.15
CA VAL A 107 -1.35 -12.59 8.45
C VAL A 107 -1.78 -14.05 8.28
N GLU A 108 -1.46 -14.62 7.13
CA GLU A 108 -1.79 -16.02 6.82
C GLU A 108 -0.91 -17.02 7.58
N GLN A 109 0.39 -16.76 7.63
CA GLN A 109 1.36 -17.59 8.35
C GLN A 109 2.13 -16.76 9.38
N LYS A 110 2.20 -17.27 10.60
CA LYS A 110 3.01 -16.67 11.66
C LYS A 110 4.50 -16.81 11.31
N GLN A 111 5.25 -15.72 11.50
CA GLN A 111 6.70 -15.72 11.35
C GLN A 111 7.38 -16.65 12.39
N SER A 112 8.58 -17.14 12.05
CA SER A 112 9.27 -18.22 12.77
C SER A 112 10.01 -17.81 14.07
N LYS A 113 10.19 -16.51 14.31
CA LYS A 113 10.84 -15.86 15.47
C LYS A 113 9.91 -14.81 16.15
N PRO A 114 8.82 -15.22 16.84
CA PRO A 114 7.85 -14.31 17.49
C PRO A 114 8.49 -13.16 18.27
N GLY A 115 7.99 -11.94 18.07
CA GLY A 115 8.49 -10.73 18.74
C GLY A 115 9.77 -10.11 18.17
N GLN A 116 10.38 -10.72 17.13
CA GLN A 116 11.60 -10.19 16.48
C GLN A 116 11.36 -9.56 15.11
N VAL A 117 10.09 -9.52 14.66
CA VAL A 117 9.72 -9.01 13.34
C VAL A 117 8.64 -7.97 13.52
N GLU A 118 8.83 -6.82 12.88
CA GLU A 118 7.88 -5.73 12.83
C GLU A 118 7.46 -5.46 11.38
N PHE A 119 6.16 -5.34 11.15
CA PHE A 119 5.65 -4.80 9.90
C PHE A 119 5.61 -3.28 10.00
N ARG A 120 6.24 -2.59 9.03
CA ARG A 120 6.33 -1.13 9.01
C ARG A 120 5.76 -0.59 7.71
N VAL A 121 4.91 0.43 7.83
CA VAL A 121 4.47 1.26 6.71
C VAL A 121 5.25 2.56 6.79
N ILE A 122 6.00 2.88 5.73
CA ILE A 122 6.86 4.06 5.65
C ILE A 122 6.32 4.96 4.55
N LEU A 123 6.08 6.23 4.87
CA LEU A 123 5.69 7.26 3.92
C LEU A 123 6.91 8.15 3.65
N ASN A 124 7.28 8.28 2.37
CA ASN A 124 8.36 9.16 1.94
C ASN A 124 7.75 10.38 1.25
N ASP A 125 8.03 11.57 1.78
CA ASP A 125 7.55 12.83 1.22
C ASP A 125 8.58 13.43 0.25
N GLY A 126 8.08 14.20 -0.72
CA GLY A 126 8.90 14.97 -1.64
C GLY A 126 9.45 16.22 -0.97
N GLY A 127 10.67 16.13 -0.43
CA GLY A 127 11.41 17.30 0.04
C GLY A 127 12.00 18.11 -1.12
N PRO A 128 12.33 19.40 -0.92
CA PRO A 128 12.87 20.27 -1.97
C PRO A 128 14.21 19.82 -2.58
N GLY A 129 14.81 18.72 -2.11
CA GLY A 129 16.15 18.28 -2.50
C GLY A 129 17.21 19.29 -2.04
N THR A 130 18.24 18.84 -1.33
CA THR A 130 19.45 19.67 -1.24
C THR A 130 20.13 19.61 -2.60
N THR A 131 19.81 20.53 -3.51
CA THR A 131 20.73 20.87 -4.60
C THR A 131 21.94 21.54 -3.95
N GLY A 132 22.83 20.72 -3.44
CA GLY A 132 24.15 21.08 -2.93
C GLY A 132 25.18 20.28 -3.70
N GLU A 133 25.32 20.61 -4.99
CA GLU A 133 26.65 20.65 -5.61
C GLU A 133 27.47 21.75 -4.93
#